data_AF-A0A6I1H6R7-F1
#
_entry.id   AF-A0A6I1H6R7-F1
#
_cell.length_a   1.000
_cell.length_b   1.000
_cell.length_c   1.000
_cell.angle_alpha   90.00
_cell.angle_beta   90.00
_cell.angle_gamma   90.00
#
_symmetry.space_group_name_H-M   'P 1'
#
loop_
_entity.id
_entity.type
_entity.pdbx_description
1 polymer ?
#
loop_
_entity_poly.entity_id
_entity_poly.type
_entity_poly.pdbx_seq_one_letter_code
_entity_poly.pdbx_strand_id
1 'polypeptide(L)'
;MKTITVTTLCLLLCAANAGAANYCDAPSWSITHGKSYDEVMQIATKRDKIRDAECSFTDVILRIQNEEAGISRYPGILLIADERDERFVVTSRVGAYTIFSYRYNDKRLLQFAMKDHSWKEGEAFQAGAYKITGAKEFKTLTGFPTTLLVVQTFQFYGPK
;
A
#
# COMPACT_ATOMS: atom_id res chain seq x y z
N MET A 1 5.27 -63.11 10.87
CA MET A 1 5.78 -61.95 10.10
C MET A 1 4.99 -60.71 10.51
N LYS A 2 5.67 -59.72 11.09
CA LYS A 2 5.07 -58.43 11.47
C LYS A 2 4.99 -57.55 10.23
N THR A 3 3.78 -57.34 9.71
CA THR A 3 3.48 -56.33 8.69
C THR A 3 3.43 -54.97 9.37
N ILE A 4 4.59 -54.32 9.44
CA ILE A 4 4.70 -52.91 9.84
C ILE A 4 4.75 -52.09 8.55
N THR A 5 4.13 -50.91 8.61
CA THR A 5 4.35 -49.73 7.75
C THR A 5 3.86 -49.79 6.30
N VAL A 6 2.58 -49.50 6.10
CA VAL A 6 2.11 -48.75 4.90
C VAL A 6 1.34 -47.50 5.30
N THR A 7 0.77 -47.45 6.50
CA THR A 7 -0.03 -46.31 6.98
C THR A 7 0.76 -45.10 7.46
N THR A 8 2.09 -45.20 7.63
CA THR A 8 2.92 -44.10 8.13
C THR A 8 3.47 -43.20 7.02
N LEU A 9 3.38 -43.59 5.74
CA LEU A 9 3.96 -42.82 4.63
C LEU A 9 3.01 -41.76 4.05
N CYS A 10 1.69 -41.85 4.30
CA CYS A 10 0.73 -40.86 3.79
C CYS A 10 0.59 -39.59 4.63
N LEU A 11 1.18 -39.52 5.82
CA LEU A 11 1.08 -38.35 6.70
C LEU A 11 2.19 -37.31 6.48
N LEU A 12 3.19 -37.60 5.64
CA LEU A 12 4.30 -36.69 5.31
C LEU A 12 4.03 -35.77 4.10
N LEU A 13 2.94 -35.99 3.36
CA LEU A 13 2.54 -35.13 2.23
C LEU A 13 1.54 -34.03 2.62
N CYS A 14 1.07 -34.04 3.88
CA CYS A 14 0.33 -32.93 4.49
C CYS A 14 1.22 -32.10 5.39
N ALA A 15 2.50 -31.93 5.04
CA ALA A 15 3.19 -30.71 5.43
C ALA A 15 2.41 -29.58 4.78
N ALA A 16 1.41 -29.06 5.50
CA ALA A 16 0.90 -27.73 5.26
C ALA A 16 2.16 -26.89 5.12
N ASN A 17 2.45 -26.46 3.89
CA ASN A 17 3.41 -25.39 3.68
C ASN A 17 3.03 -24.39 4.76
N ALA A 18 3.95 -24.14 5.69
CA ALA A 18 3.82 -23.05 6.62
C ALA A 18 3.78 -21.83 5.70
N GLY A 19 2.56 -21.49 5.27
CA GLY A 19 2.32 -20.43 4.32
C GLY A 19 2.78 -19.22 5.07
N ALA A 20 3.92 -18.69 4.68
CA ALA A 20 4.39 -17.41 5.17
C ALA A 20 3.17 -16.49 5.08
N ALA A 21 2.73 -15.97 6.23
CA ALA A 21 1.55 -15.13 6.27
C ALA A 21 1.74 -14.04 5.21
N ASN A 22 0.86 -14.00 4.21
CA ASN A 22 0.92 -13.00 3.16
C ASN A 22 0.83 -11.63 3.83
N TYR A 23 1.74 -10.72 3.47
CA TYR A 23 1.86 -9.44 4.12
C TYR A 23 0.61 -8.60 3.89
N CYS A 24 0.22 -8.43 2.61
CA CYS A 24 -1.01 -7.74 2.22
C CYS A 24 -1.73 -8.49 1.10
N ASP A 25 -3.03 -8.24 0.97
CA ASP A 25 -3.88 -8.73 -0.13
C ASP A 25 -3.90 -7.72 -1.29
N ALA A 26 -2.70 -7.38 -1.78
CA ALA A 26 -2.55 -6.59 -3.00
C ALA A 26 -3.08 -7.41 -4.19
N PRO A 27 -3.54 -6.78 -5.28
CA PRO A 27 -4.12 -7.51 -6.40
C PRO A 27 -3.10 -8.40 -7.11
N SER A 28 -3.59 -9.47 -7.75
CA SER A 28 -2.75 -10.49 -8.41
C SER A 28 -1.71 -9.96 -9.41
N TRP A 29 -1.96 -8.80 -9.99
CA TRP A 29 -1.07 -8.13 -10.93
C TRP A 29 -0.01 -7.23 -10.27
N SER A 30 -0.10 -6.99 -8.96
CA SER A 30 0.91 -6.26 -8.18
C SER A 30 2.14 -7.14 -7.95
N ILE A 31 3.33 -6.54 -8.06
CA ILE A 31 4.59 -7.19 -7.70
C ILE A 31 4.69 -7.64 -6.24
N THR A 32 3.83 -7.14 -5.36
CA THR A 32 3.77 -7.51 -3.94
C THR A 32 2.71 -8.56 -3.63
N HIS A 33 1.95 -9.04 -4.62
CA HIS A 33 0.89 -10.02 -4.42
C HIS A 33 1.41 -11.33 -3.85
N GLY A 34 0.74 -11.83 -2.80
CA GLY A 34 1.05 -13.11 -2.18
C GLY A 34 2.47 -13.19 -1.61
N LYS A 35 3.09 -12.05 -1.28
CA LYS A 35 4.45 -11.99 -0.73
C LYS A 35 4.40 -11.78 0.77
N SER A 36 5.34 -12.40 1.47
CA SER A 36 5.64 -12.11 2.87
C SER A 36 6.28 -10.73 3.02
N TYR A 37 6.32 -10.22 4.25
CA TYR A 37 6.93 -8.93 4.56
C TYR A 37 8.41 -8.91 4.13
N ASP A 38 9.15 -9.95 4.46
CA ASP A 38 10.59 -10.05 4.13
C ASP A 38 10.82 -10.01 2.62
N GLU A 39 9.99 -10.68 1.83
CA GLU A 39 10.08 -10.65 0.37
C GLU A 39 9.76 -9.25 -0.19
N VAL A 40 8.72 -8.60 0.34
CA VAL A 40 8.37 -7.22 -0.02
C VAL A 40 9.55 -6.30 0.29
N MET A 41 10.11 -6.38 1.49
CA MET A 41 11.23 -5.54 1.91
C MET A 41 12.50 -5.80 1.10
N GLN A 42 12.76 -7.05 0.70
CA GLN A 42 13.86 -7.37 -0.21
C GLN A 42 13.68 -6.74 -1.59
N ILE A 43 12.48 -6.81 -2.18
CA ILE A 43 12.18 -6.16 -3.47
C ILE A 43 12.32 -4.64 -3.35
N ALA A 44 11.75 -4.09 -2.29
CA ALA A 44 11.77 -2.67 -1.97
C ALA A 44 13.21 -2.14 -1.87
N THR A 45 14.02 -2.76 -1.02
CA THR A 45 15.41 -2.35 -0.73
C THR A 45 16.35 -2.51 -1.93
N LYS A 46 16.12 -3.52 -2.78
CA LYS A 46 16.90 -3.71 -4.02
C LYS A 46 16.67 -2.60 -5.03
N ARG A 47 15.45 -2.05 -5.09
CA ARG A 47 15.08 -1.01 -6.05
C ARG A 47 15.31 0.39 -5.50
N ASP A 48 15.11 0.61 -4.21
CA ASP A 48 15.08 1.93 -3.62
C ASP A 48 15.42 1.90 -2.11
N LYS A 49 15.72 3.05 -1.52
CA LYS A 49 16.01 3.14 -0.06
C LYS A 49 14.70 3.21 0.73
N ILE A 50 13.99 2.09 0.81
CA ILE A 50 12.76 1.94 1.57
C ILE A 50 13.10 1.44 2.97
N ARG A 51 12.58 2.12 4.00
CA ARG A 51 12.88 1.82 5.41
C ARG A 51 11.94 0.75 6.00
N ASP A 52 10.71 0.72 5.52
CA ASP A 52 9.64 -0.12 6.05
C ASP A 52 8.51 -0.24 5.01
N ALA A 53 7.59 -1.16 5.22
CA ALA A 53 6.36 -1.31 4.46
C ALA A 53 5.13 -1.21 5.38
N GLU A 54 3.99 -0.83 4.80
CA GLU A 54 2.68 -0.76 5.48
C GLU A 54 1.60 -1.22 4.49
N CYS A 55 0.61 -1.98 4.96
CA CYS A 55 -0.36 -2.70 4.10
C CYS A 55 -1.64 -1.97 3.75
N SER A 56 -1.87 -0.76 4.28
CA SER A 56 -3.09 -0.05 3.98
C SER A 56 -2.90 1.46 4.07
N PHE A 57 -3.43 2.15 3.06
CA PHE A 57 -3.57 3.60 3.14
C PHE A 57 -4.60 4.00 4.21
N THR A 58 -5.64 3.20 4.39
CA THR A 58 -6.66 3.41 5.42
C THR A 58 -6.04 3.44 6.82
N ASP A 59 -5.19 2.47 7.16
CA ASP A 59 -4.56 2.41 8.49
C ASP A 59 -3.60 3.57 8.74
N VAL A 60 -2.80 3.93 7.73
CA VAL A 60 -1.92 5.11 7.80
C VAL A 60 -2.71 6.40 8.02
N ILE A 61 -3.81 6.57 7.28
CA ILE A 61 -4.74 7.69 7.46
C ILE A 61 -5.23 7.76 8.90
N LEU A 62 -5.75 6.65 9.43
CA LEU A 62 -6.37 6.61 10.75
C LEU A 62 -5.36 6.95 11.83
N ARG A 63 -4.14 6.39 11.75
CA ARG A 63 -3.05 6.70 12.69
C ARG A 63 -2.62 8.17 12.64
N ILE A 64 -2.60 8.79 11.46
CA ILE A 64 -2.32 10.23 11.33
C ILE A 64 -3.46 11.06 11.94
N GLN A 65 -4.70 10.70 11.63
CA GLN A 65 -5.91 11.40 12.10
C GLN A 65 -6.09 11.33 13.62
N ASN A 66 -5.75 10.18 14.21
CA ASN A 66 -5.82 9.96 15.65
C ASN A 66 -4.59 10.50 16.38
N GLU A 67 -3.68 11.18 15.68
CA GLU A 67 -2.42 11.72 16.22
C GLU A 67 -1.48 10.65 16.82
N GLU A 68 -1.72 9.37 16.52
CA GLU A 68 -0.90 8.23 16.96
C GLU A 68 0.47 8.24 16.27
N ALA A 69 0.54 8.73 15.03
CA ALA A 69 1.78 8.90 14.27
C ALA A 69 1.74 10.16 13.41
N GLY A 70 2.72 11.06 13.61
CA GLY A 70 2.84 12.26 12.79
C GLY A 70 3.15 11.93 11.32
N ILE A 71 2.59 12.73 10.40
CA ILE A 71 2.75 12.58 8.94
C ILE A 71 4.22 12.56 8.49
N SER A 72 5.12 13.20 9.25
CA SER A 72 6.56 13.25 8.98
C SER A 72 7.29 11.92 9.13
N ARG A 73 6.65 10.87 9.68
CA ARG A 73 7.25 9.54 9.86
C ARG A 73 7.21 8.67 8.60
N TYR A 74 6.28 8.95 7.68
CA TYR A 74 6.02 8.11 6.52
C TYR A 74 6.96 8.27 5.31
N PRO A 75 7.71 9.37 5.08
CA PRO A 75 8.65 9.44 3.97
C PRO A 75 9.61 8.23 3.93
N GLY A 76 9.80 7.58 2.78
CA GLY A 76 10.63 6.39 2.65
C GLY A 76 9.98 5.08 3.09
N ILE A 77 8.70 5.09 3.52
CA ILE A 77 7.89 3.88 3.70
C ILE A 77 7.25 3.49 2.36
N LEU A 78 7.16 2.18 2.12
CA LEU A 78 6.38 1.60 1.03
C LEU A 78 4.97 1.31 1.52
N LEU A 79 3.98 2.02 0.99
CA LEU A 79 2.59 1.69 1.18
C LEU A 79 2.14 0.70 0.11
N ILE A 80 1.52 -0.38 0.53
CA ILE A 80 0.83 -1.31 -0.35
C ILE A 80 -0.65 -1.02 -0.18
N ALA A 81 -1.29 -0.48 -1.22
CA ALA A 81 -2.74 -0.39 -1.27
C ALA A 81 -3.29 -1.80 -1.51
N ASP A 82 -4.15 -2.28 -0.63
CA ASP A 82 -4.86 -3.55 -0.82
C ASP A 82 -6.02 -3.38 -1.82
N GLU A 83 -6.65 -4.48 -2.23
CA GLU A 83 -7.86 -4.42 -3.09
C GLU A 83 -9.05 -3.71 -2.43
N ARG A 84 -9.00 -3.40 -1.13
CA ARG A 84 -10.10 -2.77 -0.37
C ARG A 84 -9.92 -1.27 -0.20
N ASP A 85 -8.71 -0.77 -0.49
CA ASP A 85 -8.34 0.63 -0.55
C ASP A 85 -8.88 1.33 -1.82
N GLU A 86 -9.64 0.64 -2.70
CA GLU A 86 -10.29 1.19 -3.91
C GLU A 86 -11.22 2.40 -3.68
N ARG A 87 -11.52 2.75 -2.42
CA ARG A 87 -12.36 3.89 -2.03
C ARG A 87 -11.66 5.26 -2.12
N PHE A 88 -10.41 5.31 -2.57
CA PHE A 88 -9.71 6.56 -2.88
C PHE A 88 -10.00 6.97 -4.32
N VAL A 89 -10.51 8.18 -4.54
CA VAL A 89 -10.79 8.69 -5.89
C VAL A 89 -10.02 9.97 -6.17
N VAL A 90 -9.64 10.17 -7.42
CA VAL A 90 -9.12 11.44 -7.91
C VAL A 90 -10.19 12.51 -7.75
N THR A 91 -9.82 13.63 -7.12
CA THR A 91 -10.75 14.75 -6.88
C THR A 91 -10.31 16.04 -7.53
N SER A 92 -9.01 16.29 -7.61
CA SER A 92 -8.52 17.58 -8.07
C SER A 92 -7.07 17.51 -8.52
N ARG A 93 -6.61 18.59 -9.14
CA ARG A 93 -5.22 18.82 -9.50
C ARG A 93 -4.74 20.13 -8.88
N VAL A 94 -3.58 20.11 -8.26
CA VAL A 94 -2.94 21.29 -7.66
C VAL A 94 -1.51 21.39 -8.19
N GLY A 95 -1.29 22.30 -9.14
CA GLY A 95 -0.02 22.40 -9.87
C GLY A 95 0.33 21.07 -10.54
N ALA A 96 1.52 20.53 -10.26
CA ALA A 96 2.00 19.26 -10.81
C ALA A 96 1.48 17.99 -10.09
N TYR A 97 0.48 18.12 -9.22
CA TYR A 97 0.00 17.01 -8.39
C TYR A 97 -1.48 16.69 -8.64
N THR A 98 -1.79 15.40 -8.71
CA THR A 98 -3.16 14.88 -8.63
C THR A 98 -3.45 14.53 -7.18
N ILE A 99 -4.64 14.92 -6.70
CA ILE A 99 -5.09 14.71 -5.32
C ILE A 99 -6.14 13.61 -5.27
N PHE A 100 -5.86 12.60 -4.45
CA PHE A 100 -6.75 11.48 -4.17
C PHE A 100 -7.37 11.68 -2.80
N SER A 101 -8.67 11.45 -2.68
CA SER A 101 -9.37 11.52 -1.39
C SER A 101 -10.00 10.19 -1.03
N TYR A 102 -9.89 9.82 0.24
CA TYR A 102 -10.60 8.69 0.81
C TYR A 102 -11.84 9.14 1.56
N ARG A 103 -12.99 8.56 1.23
CA ARG A 103 -14.23 8.75 2.00
C ARG A 103 -14.43 7.57 2.94
N TYR A 104 -13.97 7.71 4.18
CA TYR A 104 -14.24 6.73 5.24
C TYR A 104 -15.66 6.90 5.83
N ASN A 105 -16.15 8.14 5.90
CA ASN A 105 -17.48 8.54 6.34
C ASN A 105 -17.83 9.95 5.81
N ASP A 106 -19.03 10.45 6.13
CA ASP A 106 -19.55 11.75 5.66
C ASP A 106 -18.75 12.97 6.13
N LYS A 107 -17.79 12.80 7.04
CA LYS A 107 -17.13 13.91 7.76
C LYS A 107 -15.62 14.00 7.57
N ARG A 108 -14.96 13.01 6.94
CA ARG A 108 -13.50 12.97 6.88
C ARG A 108 -12.97 12.54 5.52
N LEU A 109 -12.33 13.49 4.85
CA LEU A 109 -11.50 13.29 3.66
C LEU A 109 -10.05 13.52 4.10
N LEU A 110 -9.28 12.45 4.29
CA LEU A 110 -7.81 12.57 4.26
C LEU A 110 -7.36 12.29 2.83
N GLN A 111 -6.37 13.05 2.38
CA GLN A 111 -5.96 13.11 0.98
C GLN A 111 -4.48 12.74 0.82
N PHE A 112 -4.16 12.22 -0.36
CA PHE A 112 -2.79 11.97 -0.80
C PHE A 112 -2.55 12.72 -2.10
N ALA A 113 -1.29 13.06 -2.34
CA ALA A 113 -0.88 13.74 -3.55
C ALA A 113 0.04 12.82 -4.37
N MET A 114 -0.18 12.72 -5.67
CA MET A 114 0.75 12.06 -6.59
C MET A 114 1.25 13.06 -7.60
N LYS A 115 2.56 13.09 -7.87
CA LYS A 115 3.14 13.92 -8.92
C LYS A 115 2.97 13.27 -10.30
N ASP A 116 1.72 13.12 -10.72
CA ASP A 116 1.31 12.53 -12.00
C ASP A 116 -0.04 13.13 -12.42
N HIS A 117 -0.25 13.38 -13.71
CA HIS A 117 -1.48 13.93 -14.30
C HIS A 117 -2.20 12.94 -15.24
N SER A 118 -1.73 11.70 -15.35
CA SER A 118 -2.31 10.67 -16.21
C SER A 118 -3.75 10.28 -15.80
N TRP A 119 -4.09 10.48 -14.53
CA TRP A 119 -5.36 10.10 -13.93
C TRP A 119 -6.48 11.11 -14.19
N LYS A 120 -7.69 10.62 -14.42
CA LYS A 120 -8.90 11.43 -14.62
C LYS A 120 -9.65 11.62 -13.30
N GLU A 121 -10.40 12.73 -13.18
CA GLU A 121 -11.29 12.94 -12.03
C GLU A 121 -12.30 11.79 -11.91
N GLY A 122 -12.54 11.32 -10.69
CA GLY A 122 -13.38 10.16 -10.40
C GLY A 122 -12.70 8.80 -10.61
N GLU A 123 -11.49 8.75 -11.17
CA GLU A 123 -10.72 7.51 -11.29
C GLU A 123 -10.29 7.01 -9.91
N ALA A 124 -10.43 5.70 -9.66
CA ALA A 124 -10.07 5.07 -8.40
C ALA A 124 -8.56 4.90 -8.28
N PHE A 125 -8.02 5.07 -7.08
CA PHE A 125 -6.64 4.75 -6.78
C PHE A 125 -6.43 3.24 -6.93
N GLN A 126 -5.53 2.84 -7.83
CA GLN A 126 -5.31 1.43 -8.13
C GLN A 126 -4.65 0.71 -6.95
N ALA A 127 -5.07 -0.50 -6.64
CA ALA A 127 -4.41 -1.28 -5.59
C ALA A 127 -2.97 -1.68 -6.00
N GLY A 128 -2.07 -1.84 -5.04
CA GLY A 128 -0.66 -2.26 -5.23
C GLY A 128 0.35 -1.27 -4.62
N ALA A 129 1.60 -1.29 -5.09
CA ALA A 129 2.71 -0.71 -4.33
C ALA A 129 2.99 0.78 -4.65
N TYR A 130 3.14 1.59 -3.60
CA TYR A 130 3.35 3.03 -3.64
C TYR A 130 4.44 3.46 -2.67
N LYS A 131 5.42 4.21 -3.15
CA LYS A 131 6.45 4.81 -2.31
C LYS A 131 5.97 6.16 -1.77
N ILE A 132 6.07 6.37 -0.46
CA ILE A 132 5.94 7.71 0.11
C ILE A 132 7.26 8.46 -0.09
N THR A 133 7.24 9.50 -0.92
CA THR A 133 8.43 10.29 -1.24
C THR A 133 8.63 11.47 -0.30
N GLY A 134 7.58 11.90 0.40
CA GLY A 134 7.62 13.04 1.30
C GLY A 134 6.24 13.43 1.80
N ALA A 135 6.19 14.55 2.52
CA ALA A 135 4.97 15.27 2.83
C ALA A 135 5.08 16.69 2.25
N LYS A 136 3.98 17.24 1.75
CA LYS A 136 3.96 18.58 1.17
C LYS A 136 2.72 19.33 1.61
N GLU A 137 2.89 20.62 1.86
CA GLU A 137 1.78 21.53 2.14
C GLU A 137 1.12 21.99 0.83
N PHE A 138 -0.21 21.95 0.82
CA PHE A 138 -1.07 22.40 -0.25
C PHE A 138 -2.08 23.41 0.32
N LYS A 139 -2.40 24.45 -0.44
CA LYS A 139 -3.48 25.38 -0.07
C LYS A 139 -4.81 24.80 -0.50
N THR A 140 -5.78 24.73 0.41
CA THR A 140 -7.16 24.36 0.07
C THR A 140 -7.87 25.49 -0.66
N LEU A 141 -9.05 25.19 -1.23
CA LEU A 141 -9.93 26.20 -1.82
C LEU A 141 -10.36 27.28 -0.81
N THR A 142 -10.40 26.95 0.48
CA THR A 142 -10.72 27.89 1.56
C THR A 142 -9.50 28.68 2.05
N GLY A 143 -8.32 28.47 1.46
CA GLY A 143 -7.07 29.17 1.79
C GLY A 143 -6.30 28.58 2.97
N PHE A 144 -6.81 27.54 3.64
CA PHE A 144 -6.12 26.88 4.74
C PHE A 144 -5.09 25.88 4.20
N PRO A 145 -3.87 25.81 4.77
CA PRO A 145 -2.90 24.80 4.38
C PRO A 145 -3.33 23.42 4.86
N THR A 146 -3.11 22.41 4.03
CA THR A 146 -3.21 20.99 4.38
C THR A 146 -1.92 20.29 3.98
N THR A 147 -1.35 19.49 4.89
CA THR A 147 -0.15 18.70 4.60
C THR A 147 -0.58 17.31 4.15
N LEU A 148 -0.20 16.94 2.93
CA LEU A 148 -0.53 15.65 2.34
C LEU A 148 0.73 14.82 2.12
N LEU A 149 0.62 13.50 2.27
CA LEU A 149 1.67 12.58 1.87
C LEU A 149 1.76 12.54 0.35
N VAL A 150 2.99 12.62 -0.16
CA VAL A 150 3.29 12.55 -1.58
C VAL A 150 3.68 11.13 -1.95
N VAL A 151 2.84 10.48 -2.74
CA VAL A 151 3.03 9.12 -3.22
C VAL A 151 3.64 9.11 -4.63
N GLN A 152 4.37 8.04 -4.91
CA GLN A 152 4.85 7.70 -6.23
C GLN A 152 4.56 6.22 -6.48
N THR A 153 4.11 5.90 -7.70
CA THR A 153 3.93 4.51 -8.12
C THR A 153 5.26 3.75 -8.00
N PHE A 154 5.23 2.61 -7.33
CA PHE A 154 6.40 1.74 -7.22
C PHE A 154 6.24 0.63 -8.25
N GLN A 155 7.06 0.69 -9.32
CA GLN A 155 6.98 -0.13 -10.54
C GLN A 155 6.14 -1.42 -10.40
N PHE A 156 4.91 -1.34 -10.91
CA PHE A 156 3.83 -2.32 -10.74
C PHE A 156 4.04 -3.66 -11.43
N TYR A 157 4.99 -3.77 -12.37
CA TYR A 157 5.14 -4.95 -13.19
C TYR A 157 6.35 -5.77 -12.75
N GLY A 158 6.14 -7.07 -12.55
CA GLY A 158 7.23 -8.03 -12.48
C GLY A 158 7.99 -8.06 -13.82
N PRO A 159 9.25 -8.55 -13.84
CA PRO A 159 9.86 -8.89 -15.12
C PRO A 159 8.93 -9.84 -15.88
N LYS A 160 8.70 -9.56 -17.17
CA LYS A 160 8.04 -10.50 -18.08
C LYS A 160 8.88 -11.77 -18.24
#